data_AF-A0A950BL71-F1
#
_entry.id   AF-A0A950BL71-F1
#
_cell.length_a   1.000
_cell.length_b   1.000
_cell.length_c   1.000
_cell.angle_alpha   90.00
_cell.angle_beta   90.00
_cell.angle_gamma   90.00
#
_symmetry.space_group_name_H-M   'P 1'
#
loop_
_entity.id
_entity.type
_entity.pdbx_description
1 polymer ?
#
loop_
_entity_poly.entity_id
_entity_poly.type
_entity_poly.pdbx_seq_one_letter_code
_entity_poly.pdbx_strand_id
1 'polypeptide(L)' 'MKTDHPEAPSEDPERTSGGLRFGHYEVVVGDDGKPLELGAGAMGVTYKAIDVELHCPVTLKVISARYVSDESARARFVR' A
#
# COMPACT_ATOMS: atom_id res chain seq x y z
N MET A 1 -27.32 -24.33 39.50
CA MET A 1 -26.81 -25.16 38.39
C MET A 1 -26.15 -24.25 37.39
N LYS A 2 -24.87 -24.51 37.11
CA LYS A 2 -24.05 -23.86 36.09
C LYS A 2 -24.69 -24.02 34.71
N THR A 3 -24.65 -22.98 33.88
CA THR A 3 -24.16 -23.14 32.50
C THR A 3 -23.49 -21.84 32.10
N ASP A 4 -22.22 -21.76 32.47
CA ASP A 4 -21.22 -20.85 31.93
C ASP A 4 -21.15 -21.09 30.41
N HIS A 5 -21.59 -20.12 29.62
CA HIS A 5 -21.30 -20.11 28.19
C HIS A 5 -19.94 -19.42 28.03
N PRO A 6 -18.94 -20.06 27.41
CA PRO A 6 -17.69 -19.38 27.11
C PRO A 6 -17.98 -18.32 26.04
N GLU A 7 -17.98 -17.05 26.44
CA GLU A 7 -17.92 -15.95 25.50
C GLU A 7 -16.60 -16.08 24.75
N ALA A 8 -16.69 -16.36 23.45
CA ALA A 8 -15.57 -16.56 22.56
C ALA A 8 -14.57 -15.39 22.72
N PRO A 9 -13.25 -15.62 22.56
CA PRO A 9 -12.33 -14.52 22.43
C PRO A 9 -12.85 -13.63 21.30
N SER A 10 -13.09 -12.36 21.62
CA SER A 10 -13.34 -11.31 20.67
C SER A 10 -12.13 -11.21 19.76
N GLU A 11 -12.14 -11.99 18.68
CA GLU A 11 -11.33 -11.71 17.51
C GLU A 11 -11.88 -10.39 16.98
N ASP A 12 -11.18 -9.30 17.25
CA ASP A 12 -11.20 -8.12 16.40
C ASP A 12 -10.17 -8.37 15.28
N PRO A 13 -10.49 -9.07 14.18
CA PRO A 13 -9.72 -8.89 12.98
C PRO A 13 -10.14 -7.53 12.41
N GLU A 14 -9.21 -6.81 11.80
CA GLU A 14 -9.49 -5.61 11.01
C GLU A 14 -9.52 -4.26 11.75
N ARG A 15 -8.54 -4.04 12.64
CA ARG A 15 -7.69 -2.89 12.29
C ARG A 15 -7.03 -3.25 10.97
N THR A 16 -7.41 -2.57 9.88
CA THR A 16 -6.71 -2.64 8.60
C THR A 16 -5.30 -2.07 8.81
N SER A 17 -4.44 -2.85 9.46
CA SER A 17 -3.04 -2.56 9.75
C SER A 17 -2.13 -3.05 8.63
N GLY A 18 -2.71 -3.57 7.54
CA GLY A 18 -1.97 -3.83 6.31
C GLY A 18 -1.61 -2.52 5.65
N GLY A 19 -0.35 -2.11 5.79
CA GLY A 19 0.20 -0.96 5.07
C GLY A 19 -0.07 -1.06 3.56
N LEU A 20 0.00 0.08 2.87
CA LEU A 20 -0.21 0.14 1.44
C LEU A 20 0.88 -0.68 0.71
N ARG A 21 0.50 -1.80 0.08
CA ARG A 21 1.43 -2.75 -0.54
C ARG A 21 1.10 -2.95 -2.03
N PHE A 22 2.13 -2.99 -2.86
CA PHE A 22 2.05 -3.25 -4.30
C PHE A 22 3.05 -4.35 -4.68
N GLY A 23 2.57 -5.58 -4.86
CA GLY A 23 3.47 -6.72 -5.12
C GLY A 23 4.46 -6.95 -3.98
N HIS A 24 5.76 -6.94 -4.26
CA HIS A 24 6.83 -7.01 -3.25
C HIS A 24 7.25 -5.63 -2.71
N TYR A 25 6.54 -4.55 -3.04
CA TYR A 25 6.81 -3.23 -2.49
C TYR A 25 5.85 -2.90 -1.36
N GLU A 26 6.39 -2.52 -0.21
CA GLU A 26 5.63 -2.06 0.95
C GLU A 26 5.88 -0.57 1.18
N VAL A 27 4.82 0.25 1.15
CA VAL A 27 4.94 1.70 1.30
C VAL A 27 5.23 2.05 2.75
N VAL A 28 6.25 2.88 2.95
CA VAL A 28 6.61 3.40 4.27
C VAL A 28 5.49 4.28 4.77
N VAL A 29 5.03 4.01 5.99
CA VAL A 29 4.03 4.81 6.69
C VAL A 29 4.76 5.73 7.67
N GLY A 30 4.39 7.01 7.68
CA GLY A 30 4.94 8.00 8.62
C GLY A 30 4.32 7.90 10.01
N ASP A 31 4.82 8.72 10.93
CA ASP A 31 4.34 8.75 12.33
C ASP A 31 2.86 9.17 12.45
N ASP A 32 2.31 9.82 11.42
CA ASP A 32 0.90 10.21 11.32
C ASP A 32 -0.01 9.08 10.79
N GLY A 33 0.55 7.89 10.56
CA GLY A 33 -0.18 6.74 10.03
C GLY A 33 -0.47 6.82 8.53
N LYS A 34 0.10 7.79 7.80
CA LYS A 34 -0.12 7.95 6.35
C LYS A 34 1.06 7.45 5.52
N PRO A 35 0.82 6.99 4.28
CA PRO A 35 1.88 6.72 3.31
C PRO A 35 2.80 7.93 3.12
N LEU A 36 4.12 7.69 3.16
CA LEU A 36 5.10 8.75 2.97
C LEU A 36 5.22 9.12 1.49
N GLU A 37 4.49 10.15 1.11
CA GLU A 37 4.54 10.76 -0.22
C GLU A 37 5.82 11.56 -0.42
N LEU A 38 6.56 11.21 -1.47
CA LEU A 38 7.75 11.95 -1.92
C LEU A 38 7.38 12.99 -2.99
N GLY A 39 6.20 12.86 -3.60
CA GLY A 39 5.64 13.87 -4.48
C GLY A 39 4.45 13.36 -5.30
N ALA A 40 3.54 14.28 -5.64
CA ALA A 40 2.42 14.02 -6.53
C ALA A 40 2.63 14.74 -7.86
N GLY A 41 2.42 14.03 -8.97
CA GLY A 41 2.51 14.59 -10.31
C GLY A 41 1.26 14.29 -11.14
N ALA A 42 1.25 14.75 -12.38
CA ALA A 42 0.08 14.63 -13.27
C ALA A 42 -0.48 13.20 -13.40
N MET A 43 0.40 12.20 -13.34
CA MET A 43 0.05 10.79 -13.58
C MET A 43 -0.20 9.96 -12.33
N GLY A 44 0.17 10.46 -11.16
CA GLY A 44 0.08 9.69 -9.92
C GLY A 44 1.07 10.15 -8.86
N VAL A 45 1.23 9.31 -7.84
CA VAL A 45 1.95 9.64 -6.61
C VAL A 45 3.23 8.81 -6.52
N THR A 46 4.29 9.44 -6.04
CA THR A 46 5.55 8.80 -5.72
C THR A 46 5.61 8.58 -4.21
N TYR A 47 5.79 7.35 -3.76
CA TYR A 47 5.95 6.99 -2.35
C TYR A 47 7.39 6.55 -2.05
N LYS A 48 7.80 6.69 -0.79
CA LYS A 48 8.91 5.90 -0.25
C LYS A 48 8.39 4.50 0.04
N ALA A 49 9.09 3.47 -0.43
CA ALA A 49 8.74 2.08 -0.19
C ALA A 49 9.98 1.24 0.11
N ILE A 50 9.76 0.02 0.58
CA ILE A 50 10.76 -1.04 0.72
C ILE A 50 10.43 -2.12 -0.29
N ASP A 51 11.42 -2.52 -1.08
CA ASP A 51 11.38 -3.80 -1.79
C ASP A 51 11.66 -4.91 -0.78
N VAL A 52 10.66 -5.75 -0.49
CA VAL A 52 10.77 -6.78 0.56
C VAL A 52 11.56 -8.00 0.13
N GLU A 53 11.80 -8.18 -1.18
CA GLU A 53 12.64 -9.26 -1.68
C GLU A 53 14.12 -8.85 -1.68
N LEU A 54 14.40 -7.60 -2.07
CA LEU A 54 15.76 -7.05 -2.10
C LEU A 54 16.17 -6.38 -0.77
N HIS A 55 15.22 -6.24 0.16
CA HIS A 55 15.39 -5.59 1.46
C HIS A 55 16.01 -4.18 1.37
N CYS A 56 15.61 -3.40 0.36
CA CYS A 56 16.19 -2.09 0.10
C CYS A 56 15.14 -0.99 -0.06
N PRO A 57 15.45 0.27 0.32
CA PRO A 57 14.55 1.38 0.10
C PRO A 57 14.51 1.77 -1.37
N VAL A 58 13.29 1.99 -1.86
CA VAL A 58 13.01 2.36 -3.25
C VAL A 58 12.06 3.54 -3.34
N THR A 59 12.03 4.16 -4.52
CA THR A 59 10.99 5.14 -4.89
C THR A 59 9.92 4.43 -5.70
N LEU A 60 8.67 4.41 -5.22
CA LEU A 60 7.57 3.73 -5.89
C LEU A 60 6.60 4.74 -6.53
N LYS A 61 6.56 4.78 -7.87
CA LYS A 61 5.63 5.63 -8.64
C LYS A 61 4.35 4.84 -8.94
N VAL A 62 3.26 5.16 -8.24
CA VAL A 62 1.94 4.57 -8.49
C VAL A 62 1.20 5.40 -9.53
N ILE A 63 0.90 4.81 -10.68
CA ILE A 63 0.19 5.47 -11.78
C ILE A 63 -1.31 5.27 -11.62
N SER A 64 -2.08 6.35 -11.76
CA SER A 64 -3.54 6.31 -11.64
C SER A 64 -4.15 5.39 -12.70
N ALA A 65 -5.11 4.55 -12.29
CA ALA A 65 -5.82 3.62 -13.15
C ALA A 65 -6.46 4.28 -14.39
N ARG A 66 -6.78 5.58 -14.32
CA ARG A 66 -7.32 6.36 -15.45
C ARG A 66 -6.41 6.37 -16.68
N TYR A 67 -5.12 6.12 -16.50
CA TYR A 67 -4.13 6.07 -17.59
C TYR A 67 -3.86 4.65 -18.09
N VAL A 68 -4.48 3.62 -17.50
CA VAL A 68 -4.26 2.21 -17.90
C VAL A 68 -4.87 1.92 -19.27
N SER A 69 -6.01 2.54 -19.58
CA SER A 69 -6.69 2.41 -20.88
C SER A 69 -6.16 3.38 -21.95
N ASP A 70 -5.32 4.36 -21.57
CA ASP A 70 -4.70 5.30 -22.50
C ASP A 70 -3.36 4.72 -22.95
N GLU A 71 -3.34 4.19 -24.16
CA GLU A 71 -2.16 3.55 -24.76
C GLU A 71 -0.99 4.53 -24.93
N SER A 72 -1.28 5.82 -25.19
CA SER A 72 -0.26 6.87 -25.29
C SER A 72 0.36 7.19 -23.92
N ALA A 73 -0.45 7.14 -22.86
CA ALA A 73 0.03 7.30 -21.49
C ALA A 73 0.84 6.08 -21.04
N ARG A 74 0.39 4.86 -21.39
CA ARG A 74 1.08 3.60 -21.07
C ARG A 74 2.46 3.52 -21.74
N ALA A 75 2.58 3.99 -22.98
CA ALA A 75 3.85 4.05 -23.71
C ALA A 75 4.96 4.85 -23.00
N ARG A 76 4.61 5.76 -22.07
CA ARG A 76 5.60 6.52 -21.29
C ARG A 76 6.27 5.71 -20.17
N PHE A 77 5.75 4.52 -19.86
CA PHE A 77 6.22 3.67 -18.76
C PHE A 77 6.75 2.31 -19.22
N VAL A 78 6.50 1.93 -20.48
CA VAL A 78 7.13 0.77 -21.10
C VAL A 78 8.47 1.23 -21.66
N ARG A 79 9.58 0.71 -21.13
CA ARG A 79 10.92 0.92 -21.67
C ARG A 79 11.66 -0.41 -21.75
#